data_AF-A0A1Q9HQN8-F1
#
_entry.id   AF-A0A1Q9HQN8-F1
#
_cell.length_a   1.000
_cell.length_b   1.000
_cell.length_c   1.000
_cell.angle_alpha   90.00
_cell.angle_beta   90.00
_cell.angle_gamma   90.00
#
_symmetry.space_group_name_H-M   'P 1'
#
loop_
_entity.id
_entity.type
_entity.pdbx_description
1 polymer ?
#
loop_
_entity_poly.entity_id
_entity_poly.type
_entity_poly.pdbx_seq_one_letter_code
_entity_poly.pdbx_strand_id
1 'polypeptide(L)'
;MFEDNAVFDEIMELKSKFDKVMDKLSLTDADVSVISAEYAQLKAQVKMRLNDLQCTANATSDEKTYLLPALREVHHHCVARSNTQNRQDLSSSLNDAQDFLSHYLSQKH
;
A
#
# COMPACT_ATOMS: atom_id res chain seq x y z
N MET A 1 -27.78 5.63 0.99
CA MET A 1 -27.08 4.33 0.89
C MET A 1 -25.79 4.58 0.14
N PHE A 2 -24.69 4.83 0.86
CA PHE A 2 -23.35 5.01 0.28
C PHE A 2 -22.34 4.44 1.29
N GLU A 3 -22.49 3.16 1.66
CA GLU A 3 -21.53 2.46 2.53
C GLU A 3 -20.71 1.41 1.74
N ASP A 4 -21.14 1.03 0.53
CA ASP A 4 -20.51 -0.01 -0.31
C ASP A 4 -19.10 0.29 -0.85
N ASN A 5 -18.61 1.54 -0.76
CA ASN A 5 -17.35 1.92 -1.43
C ASN A 5 -16.19 2.30 -0.52
N ALA A 6 -16.38 2.42 0.79
CA ALA A 6 -15.35 2.93 1.70
C ALA A 6 -14.05 2.08 1.67
N VAL A 7 -14.19 0.76 1.55
CA VAL A 7 -13.05 -0.17 1.45
C VAL A 7 -12.27 0.03 0.16
N PHE A 8 -12.96 0.09 -0.98
CA PHE A 8 -12.29 0.26 -2.27
C PHE A 8 -11.71 1.66 -2.42
N ASP A 9 -12.34 2.68 -1.85
CA ASP A 9 -11.81 4.04 -1.80
C ASP A 9 -10.51 4.08 -0.99
N GLU A 10 -10.43 3.34 0.13
CA GLU A 10 -9.21 3.21 0.93
C GLU A 10 -8.09 2.50 0.17
N ILE A 11 -8.39 1.39 -0.51
CA ILE A 11 -7.43 0.66 -1.37
C ILE A 11 -6.94 1.58 -2.50
N MET A 12 -7.84 2.37 -3.10
CA MET A 12 -7.50 3.33 -4.16
C MET A 12 -6.61 4.46 -3.64
N GLU A 13 -6.89 4.99 -2.45
CA GLU A 13 -6.06 6.01 -1.81
C GLU A 13 -4.66 5.48 -1.52
N LEU A 14 -4.55 4.27 -0.97
CA LEU A 14 -3.27 3.59 -0.75
C LEU A 14 -2.51 3.43 -2.07
N LYS A 15 -3.18 2.93 -3.11
CA LYS A 15 -2.56 2.78 -4.44
C LYS A 15 -2.03 4.12 -4.96
N SER A 16 -2.85 5.17 -4.89
CA SER A 16 -2.44 6.52 -5.31
C SER A 16 -1.21 7.02 -4.55
N LYS A 17 -1.09 6.71 -3.26
CA LYS A 17 0.10 7.05 -2.47
C LYS A 17 1.34 6.28 -2.95
N PHE A 18 1.22 4.97 -3.22
CA PHE A 18 2.30 4.17 -3.79
C PHE A 18 2.71 4.65 -5.19
N ASP A 19 1.74 4.97 -6.05
CA ASP A 19 1.95 5.54 -7.38
C ASP A 19 2.78 6.84 -7.30
N LYS A 20 2.42 7.75 -6.39
CA LYS A 20 3.17 9.01 -6.21
C LYS A 20 4.63 8.79 -5.80
N VAL A 21 4.90 7.78 -4.96
CA VAL A 21 6.27 7.46 -4.53
C VAL A 21 7.05 6.83 -5.69
N MET A 22 6.40 5.99 -6.50
CA MET A 22 6.98 5.40 -7.71
C MET A 22 7.29 6.45 -8.79
N ASP A 23 6.39 7.41 -8.99
CA ASP A 23 6.60 8.55 -9.90
C ASP A 23 7.81 9.37 -9.47
N LYS A 24 7.91 9.69 -8.16
CA LYS A 24 9.09 10.36 -7.59
C LYS A 24 10.36 9.55 -7.82
N LEU A 25 10.32 8.23 -7.61
CA LEU A 25 11.45 7.33 -7.85
C LEU A 25 11.82 7.21 -9.34
N SER A 26 10.93 7.58 -10.26
CA SER A 26 11.21 7.58 -11.69
C SER A 26 11.93 8.86 -12.16
N LEU A 27 11.93 9.92 -11.34
CA LEU A 27 12.64 11.16 -11.64
C LEU A 27 14.16 10.99 -11.51
N THR A 28 14.89 11.50 -12.49
CA THR A 28 16.35 11.34 -12.61
C THR A 28 17.12 11.98 -11.44
N ASP A 29 16.65 13.10 -10.92
CA ASP A 29 17.28 13.85 -9.82
C ASP A 29 16.71 13.52 -8.42
N ALA A 30 15.95 12.43 -8.31
CA ALA A 30 15.25 12.15 -7.06
C ALA A 30 16.20 11.68 -5.94
N ASP A 31 16.10 12.32 -4.77
CA ASP A 31 16.80 11.89 -3.56
C ASP A 31 16.17 10.59 -3.03
N VAL A 32 16.87 9.48 -3.25
CA VAL A 32 16.44 8.14 -2.86
C VAL A 32 16.23 8.03 -1.35
N SER A 33 16.95 8.83 -0.55
CA SER A 33 16.80 8.82 0.91
C SER A 33 15.45 9.40 1.32
N VAL A 34 15.01 10.48 0.66
CA VAL A 34 13.69 11.09 0.89
C VAL A 34 12.58 10.14 0.44
N ILE A 35 12.73 9.51 -0.73
CA ILE A 35 11.73 8.56 -1.25
C ILE A 35 11.65 7.32 -0.35
N SER A 36 12.78 6.79 0.12
CA SER A 36 12.82 5.68 1.06
C SER A 36 12.11 6.02 2.37
N ALA A 37 12.24 7.26 2.86
CA ALA A 37 11.52 7.71 4.04
C ALA A 37 10.00 7.80 3.81
N GLU A 38 9.56 8.33 2.66
CA GLU A 38 8.14 8.36 2.29
C GLU A 38 7.56 6.93 2.16
N TYR A 39 8.28 6.04 1.48
CA TYR A 39 7.91 4.62 1.39
C TYR A 39 7.83 3.96 2.77
N ALA A 40 8.77 4.24 3.67
CA ALA A 40 8.73 3.70 5.03
C ALA A 40 7.50 4.18 5.81
N GLN A 41 7.07 5.43 5.61
CA GLN A 41 5.83 5.95 6.17
C GLN A 41 4.60 5.23 5.60
N LEU A 42 4.56 4.96 4.30
CA LEU A 42 3.47 4.19 3.69
C LEU A 42 3.40 2.77 4.24
N LYS A 43 4.55 2.09 4.35
CA LYS A 43 4.64 0.76 4.96
C LYS A 43 4.17 0.76 6.42
N ALA A 44 4.49 1.82 7.17
CA ALA A 44 4.01 1.99 8.54
C ALA A 44 2.48 2.21 8.60
N GLN A 45 1.91 3.00 7.68
CA GLN A 45 0.45 3.19 7.56
C GLN A 45 -0.25 1.87 7.26
N VAL A 46 0.23 1.11 6.26
CA VAL A 46 -0.30 -0.21 5.91
C VAL A 46 -0.27 -1.15 7.12
N LYS A 47 0.85 -1.21 7.84
CA LYS A 47 0.98 -2.05 9.04
C LYS A 47 0.04 -1.62 10.16
N MET A 48 -0.10 -0.31 10.40
CA MET A 48 -0.98 0.22 11.43
C MET A 48 -2.44 -0.13 11.13
N ARG A 49 -2.88 0.09 9.89
CA ARG A 49 -4.24 -0.25 9.46
C ARG A 49 -4.49 -1.75 9.46
N LEU A 50 -3.51 -2.55 9.05
CA LEU A 50 -3.58 -4.00 9.12
C LEU A 50 -3.79 -4.49 10.56
N ASN A 51 -3.04 -3.94 11.52
CA ASN A 51 -3.20 -4.27 12.94
C ASN A 51 -4.56 -3.82 13.48
N ASP A 52 -5.01 -2.63 13.11
CA ASP A 52 -6.33 -2.11 13.50
C ASP A 52 -7.46 -3.06 13.04
N LEU A 53 -7.43 -3.50 11.79
CA LEU A 53 -8.39 -4.47 11.25
C LEU A 53 -8.29 -5.86 11.87
N GLN A 54 -7.11 -6.28 12.31
CA GLN A 54 -6.92 -7.56 13.00
C GLN A 54 -7.42 -7.51 14.46
N CYS A 55 -7.33 -6.34 15.10
CA CYS A 55 -7.74 -6.16 16.49
C CYS A 55 -9.22 -5.74 16.62
N THR A 56 -9.82 -5.18 15.59
CA THR A 56 -11.21 -4.73 15.64
C THR A 56 -12.18 -5.89 15.48
N ALA A 57 -13.02 -6.12 16.48
CA ALA A 57 -14.09 -7.12 16.42
C ALA A 57 -15.17 -6.74 15.39
N ASN A 58 -15.30 -5.44 15.09
CA ASN A 58 -16.38 -4.87 14.30
C ASN A 58 -16.00 -4.60 12.83
N ALA A 59 -14.89 -5.15 12.34
CA ALA A 59 -14.56 -5.04 10.92
C ALA A 59 -15.68 -5.62 10.07
N THR A 60 -16.07 -4.85 9.06
CA THR A 60 -17.13 -5.19 8.11
C THR A 60 -16.74 -6.42 7.29
N SER A 61 -17.72 -7.05 6.65
CA SER A 61 -17.47 -8.20 5.77
C SER A 61 -16.51 -7.84 4.64
N ASP A 62 -16.66 -6.66 4.05
CA ASP A 62 -15.82 -6.18 2.95
C ASP A 62 -14.40 -5.85 3.41
N GLU A 63 -14.24 -5.26 4.61
CA GLU A 63 -12.90 -5.05 5.18
C GLU A 63 -12.19 -6.38 5.40
N LYS A 64 -12.89 -7.41 5.88
CA LYS A 64 -12.30 -8.74 6.10
C LYS A 64 -12.00 -9.48 4.79
N THR A 65 -12.81 -9.24 3.76
CA THR A 65 -12.75 -9.96 2.47
C THR A 65 -11.80 -9.32 1.46
N TYR A 66 -11.69 -7.99 1.45
CA TYR A 66 -10.90 -7.25 0.47
C TYR A 66 -9.76 -6.45 1.13
N LEU A 67 -10.05 -5.62 2.13
CA LEU A 67 -9.06 -4.69 2.70
C LEU A 67 -7.95 -5.42 3.48
N LEU A 68 -8.34 -6.34 4.36
CA LEU A 68 -7.44 -7.12 5.20
C LEU A 68 -6.46 -7.97 4.37
N PRO A 69 -6.90 -8.77 3.37
CA PRO A 69 -5.95 -9.50 2.54
C PRO A 69 -5.13 -8.57 1.66
N ALA A 70 -5.67 -7.47 1.11
CA ALA A 70 -4.88 -6.48 0.37
C ALA A 70 -3.73 -5.90 1.21
N LEU A 71 -4.01 -5.48 2.44
CA LEU A 71 -3.00 -4.93 3.34
C LEU A 71 -1.99 -5.99 3.80
N ARG A 72 -2.40 -7.26 3.93
CA ARG A 72 -1.48 -8.37 4.24
C ARG A 72 -0.49 -8.59 3.11
N GLU A 73 -0.97 -8.69 1.87
CA GLU A 73 -0.11 -8.91 0.70
C GLU A 73 0.87 -7.75 0.55
N VAL A 74 0.38 -6.50 0.61
CA VAL A 74 1.25 -5.31 0.55
C VAL A 74 2.26 -5.34 1.69
N HIS A 75 1.86 -5.64 2.93
CA HIS A 75 2.80 -5.71 4.04
C HIS A 75 3.86 -6.80 3.87
N HIS A 76 3.48 -7.94 3.30
CA HIS A 76 4.36 -9.10 3.10
C HIS A 76 5.36 -8.86 1.96
N HIS A 77 4.90 -8.27 0.86
CA HIS A 77 5.69 -8.10 -0.37
C HIS A 77 6.45 -6.77 -0.44
N CYS A 78 6.04 -5.74 0.29
CA CYS A 78 6.82 -4.51 0.46
C CYS A 78 8.03 -4.73 1.37
N VAL A 79 9.03 -5.48 0.92
CA VAL A 79 10.19 -5.92 1.73
C VAL A 79 11.35 -4.92 1.77
N ALA A 80 11.37 -3.91 0.90
CA ALA A 80 12.43 -2.90 0.91
C ALA A 80 12.64 -2.31 2.33
N ARG A 81 13.91 -2.15 2.69
CA ARG A 81 14.31 -1.59 3.99
C ARG A 81 13.95 -0.10 4.02
N SER A 82 13.54 0.39 5.18
CA SER A 82 13.10 1.79 5.38
C SER A 82 14.14 2.85 5.06
N ASN A 83 15.43 2.47 4.99
CA ASN A 83 16.56 3.31 4.66
C ASN A 83 17.33 2.78 3.44
N THR A 84 16.65 2.04 2.55
CA THR A 84 17.31 1.53 1.35
C THR A 84 17.72 2.68 0.45
N GLN A 85 18.98 2.66 0.01
CA GLN A 85 19.44 3.51 -1.08
C GLN A 85 19.43 2.78 -2.43
N ASN A 86 19.04 1.50 -2.42
CA ASN A 86 18.89 0.72 -3.63
C ASN A 86 17.55 1.07 -4.30
N ARG A 87 17.62 1.88 -5.37
CA ARG A 87 16.45 2.25 -6.17
C ARG A 87 15.74 1.03 -6.76
N GLN A 88 16.48 -0.01 -7.12
CA GLN A 88 15.88 -1.20 -7.72
C GLN A 88 15.04 -1.96 -6.70
N ASP A 89 15.54 -2.16 -5.48
CA ASP A 89 14.77 -2.83 -4.42
C ASP A 89 13.51 -2.04 -4.05
N LEU A 90 13.64 -0.71 -4.00
CA LEU A 90 12.52 0.19 -3.72
C LEU A 90 11.47 0.14 -4.83
N SER A 91 11.92 0.22 -6.09
CA SER A 91 11.07 0.12 -7.27
C SER A 91 10.34 -1.23 -7.34
N SER A 92 11.02 -2.34 -7.12
CA SER A 92 10.39 -3.66 -7.07
C SER A 92 9.32 -3.73 -5.98
N SER A 93 9.63 -3.27 -4.76
CA SER A 93 8.66 -3.27 -3.65
C SER A 93 7.45 -2.35 -3.88
N LEU A 94 7.65 -1.23 -4.59
CA LEU A 94 6.56 -0.32 -4.98
C LEU A 94 5.66 -0.96 -6.05
N ASN A 95 6.24 -1.57 -7.08
CA ASN A 95 5.49 -2.26 -8.12
C ASN A 95 4.67 -3.42 -7.53
N ASP A 96 5.27 -4.24 -6.67
CA ASP A 96 4.55 -5.31 -5.99
C ASP A 96 3.32 -4.75 -5.24
N ALA A 97 3.49 -3.67 -4.48
CA ALA A 97 2.38 -3.01 -3.78
C ALA A 97 1.27 -2.57 -4.72
N GLN A 98 1.63 -1.94 -5.83
CA GLN A 98 0.69 -1.43 -6.84
C GLN A 98 -0.07 -2.58 -7.51
N ASP A 99 0.60 -3.68 -7.83
CA ASP A 99 -0.01 -4.85 -8.46
C ASP A 99 -1.03 -5.51 -7.54
N PHE A 100 -0.68 -5.72 -6.25
CA PHE A 100 -1.63 -6.27 -5.29
C PHE A 100 -2.83 -5.35 -5.08
N LEU A 101 -2.61 -4.05 -4.87
CA LEU A 101 -3.71 -3.09 -4.69
C LEU A 101 -4.61 -3.03 -5.93
N SER A 102 -4.02 -3.07 -7.13
CA SER A 102 -4.76 -3.10 -8.40
C SER A 102 -5.58 -4.38 -8.55
N HIS A 103 -5.02 -5.52 -8.16
CA HIS A 103 -5.73 -6.81 -8.16
C HIS A 103 -7.00 -6.75 -7.32
N TYR A 104 -6.93 -6.23 -6.09
CA TYR A 104 -8.12 -6.09 -5.23
C TYR A 104 -9.10 -5.03 -5.74
N LEU A 105 -8.61 -3.93 -6.35
CA LEU A 105 -9.50 -2.95 -7.00
C LEU A 105 -10.25 -3.55 -8.20
N SER A 106 -9.61 -4.44 -8.96
CA SER A 106 -10.24 -5.11 -10.10
C SER A 106 -11.31 -6.13 -9.69
N GLN A 107 -11.30 -6.61 -8.45
CA GLN A 107 -12.32 -7.50 -7.91
C GLN A 107 -13.64 -6.78 -7.58
N LYS A 108 -13.69 -5.44 -7.69
CA LYS A 108 -14.90 -4.63 -7.54
C LYS A 108 -15.94 -4.86 -8.66
N HIS A 109 -15.64 -5.73 -9.63
CA HIS A 109 -16.37 -5.86 -10.90
C HIS A 109 -17.28 -7.08 -11.00
#